data_AF-A0A843V6X3-F1
#
_entry.id   AF-A0A843V6X3-F1
#
_cell.length_a   1.000
_cell.length_b   1.000
_cell.length_c   1.000
_cell.angle_alpha   90.00
_cell.angle_beta   90.00
_cell.angle_gamma   90.00
#
_symmetry.space_group_name_H-M   'P 1'
#
loop_
_entity.id
_entity.type
_entity.pdbx_description
1 polymer ?
#
loop_
_entity_poly.entity_id
_entity_poly.type
_entity_poly.pdbx_seq_one_letter_code
_entity_poly.pdbx_strand_id
1 'polypeptide(L)'
;MQTQAHTQVALQAQLEAQDQAPAPVPQEHGHGGPFIMERFKRMAPPSFKGESQPLLAESWMREIEKIFRAIRCAEEDKVSLATYMLHDGAIEVAWDEFVRLFWAKFIPEHIQDKMEQKFLTLTRGSMTVLEYEARFAELCKYAPHKVADECRKAKKFVMGLKPSLRSRLMAFDHRTLNEALSAACR
;
A
#
# COMPACT_ATOMS: atom_id res chain seq x y z
N MET A 1 -10.13 39.42 67.82
CA MET A 1 -9.46 39.93 66.61
C MET A 1 -8.69 38.81 65.88
N GLN A 2 -9.27 37.61 65.69
CA GLN A 2 -8.55 36.48 65.04
C GLN A 2 -9.36 35.74 63.96
N THR A 3 -10.66 36.01 63.83
CA THR A 3 -11.53 35.22 62.94
C THR A 3 -11.56 35.74 61.49
N GLN A 4 -11.06 36.94 61.22
CA GLN A 4 -11.10 37.56 59.88
C GLN A 4 -9.92 37.14 58.99
N ALA A 5 -8.78 36.76 59.59
CA ALA A 5 -7.59 36.32 58.87
C ALA A 5 -7.75 34.89 58.29
N HIS A 6 -8.47 34.02 59.01
CA HIS A 6 -8.67 32.63 58.57
C HIS A 6 -9.52 32.50 57.30
N THR A 7 -10.50 33.39 57.12
CA THR A 7 -11.42 33.34 55.97
C THR A 7 -10.74 33.82 54.69
N GLN A 8 -9.79 34.75 54.79
CA GLN A 8 -9.07 35.28 53.62
C GLN A 8 -8.07 34.27 53.06
N VAL A 9 -7.36 33.53 53.94
CA VAL A 9 -6.41 32.49 53.52
C VAL A 9 -7.13 31.32 52.84
N ALA A 10 -8.32 30.95 53.34
CA ALA A 10 -9.12 29.88 52.74
C ALA A 10 -9.62 30.23 51.33
N LEU A 11 -10.03 31.48 51.11
CA LEU A 11 -10.53 31.92 49.81
C LEU A 11 -9.39 32.06 48.78
N GLN A 12 -8.19 32.47 49.22
CA GLN A 12 -7.00 32.55 48.38
C GLN A 12 -6.56 31.16 47.89
N ALA A 13 -6.54 30.16 48.78
CA ALA A 13 -6.15 28.80 48.44
C ALA A 13 -7.11 28.13 47.44
N GLN A 14 -8.40 28.47 47.46
CA GLN A 14 -9.38 27.94 46.50
C GLN A 14 -9.25 28.55 45.10
N LEU A 15 -8.80 29.81 44.99
CA LEU A 15 -8.51 30.46 43.71
C LEU A 15 -7.23 29.90 43.07
N GLU A 16 -6.20 29.64 43.88
CA GLU A 16 -4.94 29.02 43.42
C GLU A 16 -5.15 27.57 42.95
N ALA A 17 -6.09 26.83 43.56
CA ALA A 17 -6.45 25.48 43.15
C ALA A 17 -7.22 25.41 41.81
N GLN A 18 -7.82 26.51 41.34
CA GLN A 18 -8.53 26.57 40.05
C GLN A 18 -7.63 26.99 38.88
N ASP A 19 -6.47 27.60 39.14
CA ASP A 19 -5.52 28.03 38.08
C ASP A 19 -4.48 26.94 37.73
N GLN A 20 -4.41 25.86 38.52
CA GLN A 20 -3.69 24.65 38.14
C GLN A 20 -4.52 23.82 37.16
N ALA A 21 -4.44 24.18 35.88
CA ALA A 21 -4.73 23.24 34.80
C ALA A 21 -3.96 21.94 35.08
N PRO A 22 -4.56 20.75 34.87
CA PRO A 22 -3.81 19.52 34.96
C PRO A 22 -2.61 19.67 34.03
N ALA A 23 -1.40 19.53 34.58
CA ALA A 23 -0.18 19.48 33.79
C ALA A 23 -0.47 18.57 32.58
N PRO A 24 -0.05 18.94 31.36
CA PRO A 24 -0.20 18.04 30.24
C PRO A 24 0.46 16.75 30.70
N VAL A 25 -0.37 15.71 30.87
CA VAL A 25 0.09 14.33 31.01
C VAL A 25 1.20 14.24 29.98
N PRO A 26 2.43 13.79 30.33
CA PRO A 26 3.40 13.46 29.30
C PRO A 26 2.64 12.55 28.37
N GLN A 27 2.21 13.08 27.23
CA GLN A 27 1.80 12.27 26.13
C GLN A 27 3.10 11.56 25.86
N GLU A 28 3.14 10.30 26.27
CA GLU A 28 4.08 9.29 25.82
C GLU A 28 3.97 9.32 24.29
N HIS A 29 4.54 10.36 23.68
CA HIS A 29 5.10 10.33 22.35
C HIS A 29 6.21 9.33 22.53
N GLY A 30 5.81 8.05 22.49
CA GLY A 30 6.69 6.94 22.69
C GLY A 30 7.77 7.11 21.66
N HIS A 31 8.92 7.61 22.11
CA HIS A 31 10.20 7.43 21.46
C HIS A 31 10.48 5.92 21.53
N GLY A 32 9.72 5.20 20.71
CA GLY A 32 9.52 3.77 20.81
C GLY A 32 10.41 3.02 19.84
N GLY A 33 11.61 3.52 19.52
CA GLY A 33 12.54 2.84 18.59
C GLY A 33 12.72 1.34 18.89
N PRO A 34 12.87 0.90 20.16
CA PRO A 34 12.92 -0.52 20.50
C PRO A 34 11.54 -1.22 20.40
N PHE A 35 10.48 -0.55 20.82
CA PHE A 35 9.12 -1.11 20.89
C PHE A 35 8.46 -1.24 19.50
N ILE A 36 8.77 -0.33 18.57
CA ILE A 36 8.25 -0.34 17.21
C ILE A 36 8.87 -1.46 16.40
N MET A 37 10.17 -1.74 16.59
CA MET A 37 10.85 -2.88 15.97
C MET A 37 10.25 -4.21 16.44
N GLU A 38 9.97 -4.36 17.74
CA GLU A 38 9.33 -5.58 18.27
C GLU A 38 7.92 -5.78 17.70
N ARG A 39 7.13 -4.70 17.65
CA ARG A 39 5.79 -4.71 17.02
C ARG A 39 5.87 -5.04 15.54
N PHE A 40 6.85 -4.47 14.84
CA PHE A 40 7.08 -4.72 13.43
C PHE A 40 7.42 -6.20 13.20
N LYS A 41 8.37 -6.78 13.94
CA LYS A 41 8.72 -8.20 13.86
C LYS A 41 7.55 -9.14 14.18
N ARG A 42 6.69 -8.77 15.14
CA ARG A 42 5.48 -9.53 15.49
C ARG A 42 4.47 -9.61 14.35
N MET A 43 4.45 -8.63 13.44
CA MET A 43 3.62 -8.66 12.23
C MET A 43 4.18 -9.58 11.14
N ALA A 44 5.33 -10.22 11.38
CA ALA A 44 6.02 -11.11 10.45
C ALA A 44 6.21 -10.48 9.05
N PRO A 45 6.92 -9.34 8.96
CA PRO A 45 7.08 -8.62 7.71
C PRO A 45 7.78 -9.51 6.69
N PRO A 46 7.36 -9.48 5.41
CA PRO A 46 8.01 -10.25 4.37
C PRO A 46 9.43 -9.74 4.12
N SER A 47 10.39 -10.64 3.94
CA SER A 47 11.74 -10.27 3.48
C SER A 47 11.77 -10.17 1.96
N PHE A 48 12.54 -9.20 1.44
CA PHE A 48 12.70 -9.03 0.00
C PHE A 48 14.16 -9.22 -0.37
N LYS A 49 14.42 -10.27 -1.15
CA LYS A 49 15.78 -10.66 -1.56
C LYS A 49 16.30 -9.88 -2.78
N GLY A 50 15.62 -8.81 -3.17
CA GLY A 50 15.99 -8.03 -4.35
C GLY A 50 15.72 -8.74 -5.68
N GLU A 51 14.87 -9.76 -5.69
CA GLU A 51 14.52 -10.48 -6.91
C GLU A 51 13.88 -9.52 -7.92
N SER A 52 14.37 -9.53 -9.17
CA SER A 52 13.99 -8.60 -10.25
C SER A 52 12.58 -8.78 -10.81
N GLN A 53 11.63 -9.20 -9.98
CA GLN A 53 10.22 -9.36 -10.34
C GLN A 53 9.42 -8.17 -9.82
N PRO A 54 8.94 -7.28 -10.70
CA PRO A 54 8.13 -6.12 -10.32
C PRO A 54 6.91 -6.46 -9.47
N LEU A 55 6.27 -7.59 -9.74
CA LEU A 55 5.10 -8.01 -8.99
C LEU A 55 5.44 -8.36 -7.54
N LEU A 56 6.61 -8.98 -7.30
CA LEU A 56 7.08 -9.28 -5.94
C LEU A 56 7.51 -8.01 -5.22
N ALA A 57 8.21 -7.11 -5.91
CA ALA A 57 8.62 -5.81 -5.35
C ALA A 57 7.40 -4.98 -4.92
N GLU A 58 6.36 -4.91 -5.76
CA GLU A 58 5.14 -4.18 -5.45
C GLU A 58 4.32 -4.86 -4.34
N SER A 59 4.22 -6.18 -4.35
CA SER A 59 3.54 -6.93 -3.29
C SER A 59 4.22 -6.72 -1.94
N TRP A 60 5.56 -6.81 -1.93
CA TRP A 60 6.35 -6.52 -0.75
C TRP A 60 6.12 -5.10 -0.24
N MET A 61 6.19 -4.10 -1.11
CA MET A 61 6.01 -2.71 -0.72
C MET A 61 4.64 -2.47 -0.09
N ARG A 62 3.58 -2.99 -0.71
CA ARG A 62 2.20 -2.88 -0.21
C ARG A 62 2.04 -3.51 1.17
N GLU A 63 2.65 -4.68 1.40
CA GLU A 63 2.53 -5.36 2.68
C GLU A 63 3.31 -4.63 3.78
N ILE A 64 4.49 -4.09 3.46
CA ILE A 64 5.28 -3.25 4.39
C ILE A 64 4.52 -1.97 4.77
N GLU A 65 3.93 -1.26 3.81
CA GLU A 65 3.11 -0.07 4.08
C GLU A 65 1.88 -0.38 4.94
N LYS A 66 1.25 -1.52 4.68
CA LYS A 66 0.11 -2.01 5.48
C LYS A 66 0.52 -2.30 6.92
N ILE A 67 1.68 -2.92 7.13
CA ILE A 67 2.23 -3.17 8.47
C ILE A 67 2.51 -1.83 9.17
N PHE A 68 3.15 -0.87 8.51
CA PHE A 68 3.41 0.46 9.08
C PHE A 68 2.13 1.16 9.52
N ARG A 69 1.08 1.10 8.70
CA ARG A 69 -0.24 1.63 9.06
C ARG A 69 -0.83 0.92 10.28
N ALA A 70 -0.71 -0.41 10.35
CA ALA A 70 -1.27 -1.20 11.44
C ALA A 70 -0.55 -0.92 12.78
N ILE A 71 0.77 -0.77 12.78
CA ILE A 71 1.54 -0.49 14.00
C ILE A 71 1.61 1.00 14.34
N ARG A 72 1.06 1.88 13.49
CA ARG A 72 1.17 3.35 13.56
C ARG A 72 2.63 3.81 13.62
N CYS A 73 3.44 3.30 12.69
CA CYS A 73 4.86 3.64 12.58
C CYS A 73 5.03 5.11 12.20
N ALA A 74 5.88 5.82 12.95
CA ALA A 74 6.27 7.20 12.64
C ALA A 74 7.11 7.26 11.35
N GLU A 75 7.04 8.38 10.63
CA GLU A 75 7.76 8.53 9.35
C GLU A 75 9.28 8.36 9.52
N GLU A 76 9.84 8.83 10.64
CA GLU A 76 11.27 8.69 10.95
C GLU A 76 11.73 7.22 11.09
N ASP A 77 10.85 6.31 11.49
CA ASP A 77 11.21 4.91 11.76
C ASP A 77 11.06 4.01 10.52
N LYS A 78 10.26 4.42 9.53
CA LYS A 78 9.86 3.57 8.40
C LYS A 78 11.04 3.10 7.57
N VAL A 79 11.97 4.00 7.24
CA VAL A 79 13.11 3.67 6.38
C VAL A 79 14.08 2.73 7.08
N SER A 80 14.32 2.93 8.38
CA SER A 80 15.11 2.02 9.20
C SER A 80 14.51 0.61 9.25
N LEU A 81 13.19 0.50 9.43
CA LEU A 81 12.48 -0.79 9.45
C LEU A 81 12.43 -1.46 8.08
N ALA A 82 12.17 -0.71 7.01
CA ALA A 82 12.12 -1.25 5.65
C ALA A 82 13.50 -1.68 5.16
N THR A 83 14.53 -0.90 5.45
CA THR A 83 15.91 -1.25 5.09
C THR A 83 16.40 -2.45 5.89
N TYR A 84 15.94 -2.67 7.12
CA TYR A 84 16.22 -3.93 7.83
C TYR A 84 15.68 -5.17 7.07
N MET A 85 14.61 -5.02 6.28
CA MET A 85 14.01 -6.10 5.49
C MET A 85 14.57 -6.22 4.06
N LEU A 86 15.31 -5.21 3.60
CA LEU A 86 16.10 -5.25 2.38
C LEU A 86 17.52 -5.65 2.77
N HIS A 87 18.06 -6.74 2.24
CA HIS A 87 19.45 -7.14 2.56
C HIS A 87 20.53 -6.18 1.98
N ASP A 88 20.18 -4.94 1.67
CA ASP A 88 20.99 -3.93 1.00
C ASP A 88 20.96 -2.64 1.84
N GLY A 89 22.14 -2.07 2.14
CA GLY A 89 22.41 -1.21 3.30
C GLY A 89 21.50 0.01 3.54
N ALA A 90 21.53 0.49 4.78
CA ALA A 90 20.78 1.65 5.28
C ALA A 90 20.99 2.90 4.41
N ILE A 91 19.93 3.37 3.77
CA ILE A 91 19.88 4.68 3.13
C ILE A 91 19.14 5.61 4.09
N GLU A 92 19.82 6.62 4.63
CA GLU A 92 19.16 7.69 5.38
C GLU A 92 18.49 8.66 4.41
N VAL A 93 17.28 8.32 3.99
CA VAL A 93 16.41 9.18 3.17
C VAL A 93 15.02 9.27 3.83
N ALA A 94 14.23 10.27 3.44
CA ALA A 94 12.81 10.31 3.79
C ALA A 94 12.06 9.11 3.16
N TRP A 95 10.96 8.66 3.77
CA TRP A 95 10.18 7.52 3.27
C TRP A 95 9.76 7.68 1.80
N ASP A 96 9.31 8.87 1.39
CA ASP A 96 8.89 9.13 0.01
C ASP A 96 10.05 8.96 -0.98
N GLU A 97 11.26 9.38 -0.59
CA GLU A 97 12.46 9.24 -1.40
C GLU A 97 12.93 7.80 -1.44
N PHE A 98 12.83 7.05 -0.33
CA PHE A 98 13.06 5.61 -0.30
C PHE A 98 12.13 4.88 -1.27
N VAL A 99 10.82 5.18 -1.23
CA VAL A 99 9.84 4.60 -2.14
C VAL A 99 10.23 4.92 -3.58
N ARG A 100 10.54 6.19 -3.90
CA ARG A 100 10.99 6.59 -5.24
C ARG A 100 12.19 5.79 -5.73
N LEU A 101 13.22 5.65 -4.88
CA LEU A 101 14.44 4.88 -5.20
C LEU A 101 14.15 3.38 -5.34
N PHE A 102 13.30 2.82 -4.48
CA PHE A 102 12.87 1.42 -4.54
C PHE A 102 12.18 1.12 -5.88
N TRP A 103 11.22 1.95 -6.28
CA TRP A 103 10.55 1.81 -7.57
C TRP A 103 11.53 1.97 -8.75
N ALA A 104 12.43 2.96 -8.69
CA ALA A 104 13.44 3.16 -9.74
C ALA A 104 14.40 1.97 -9.87
N LYS A 105 14.76 1.31 -8.76
CA LYS A 105 15.69 0.17 -8.74
C LYS A 105 15.04 -1.13 -9.18
N PHE A 106 13.84 -1.44 -8.68
CA PHE A 106 13.20 -2.74 -8.89
C PHE A 106 12.17 -2.76 -10.03
N ILE A 107 11.65 -1.59 -10.42
CA ILE A 107 10.68 -1.44 -11.50
C ILE A 107 11.09 -0.26 -12.41
N PRO A 108 12.30 -0.31 -13.00
CA PRO A 108 12.76 0.70 -13.96
C PRO A 108 11.90 0.69 -15.23
N GLU A 109 11.97 1.76 -16.01
CA GLU A 109 11.15 1.99 -17.21
C GLU A 109 11.16 0.80 -18.18
N HIS A 110 12.33 0.27 -18.54
CA HIS A 110 12.43 -0.90 -19.44
C HIS A 110 11.73 -2.17 -18.91
N ILE A 111 11.57 -2.29 -17.58
CA ILE A 111 10.82 -3.38 -16.96
C ILE A 111 9.33 -3.09 -16.99
N GLN A 112 8.92 -1.83 -16.82
CA GLN A 112 7.53 -1.41 -17.03
C GLN A 112 7.12 -1.66 -18.48
N ASP A 113 7.95 -1.29 -19.46
CA ASP A 113 7.74 -1.57 -20.88
C ASP A 113 7.57 -3.08 -21.12
N LYS A 114 8.42 -3.90 -20.50
CA LYS A 114 8.30 -5.36 -20.60
C LYS A 114 7.00 -5.88 -19.99
N MET A 115 6.52 -5.29 -18.89
CA MET A 115 5.23 -5.65 -18.29
C MET A 115 4.06 -5.17 -19.14
N GLU A 116 4.14 -4.00 -19.75
CA GLU A 116 3.17 -3.52 -20.73
C GLU A 116 3.13 -4.47 -21.93
N GLN A 117 4.28 -4.84 -22.50
CA GLN A 117 4.32 -5.78 -23.62
C GLN A 117 3.69 -7.13 -23.25
N LYS A 118 3.98 -7.65 -22.05
CA LYS A 118 3.31 -8.86 -21.53
C LYS A 118 1.80 -8.67 -21.43
N PHE A 119 1.31 -7.50 -21.00
CA PHE A 119 -0.11 -7.18 -20.97
C PHE A 119 -0.73 -7.14 -22.37
N LEU A 120 -0.04 -6.54 -23.34
CA LEU A 120 -0.50 -6.43 -24.72
C LEU A 120 -0.61 -7.81 -25.38
N THR A 121 0.38 -8.68 -25.17
CA THR A 121 0.40 -10.05 -25.68
C THR A 121 -0.31 -11.06 -24.78
N LEU A 122 -0.94 -10.62 -23.68
CA LEU A 122 -1.61 -11.51 -22.74
C LEU A 122 -2.78 -12.22 -23.42
N THR A 123 -2.67 -13.53 -23.55
CA THR A 123 -3.74 -14.41 -24.03
C THR A 123 -4.10 -15.43 -22.95
N ARG A 124 -5.35 -15.91 -22.97
CA ARG A 124 -5.82 -16.94 -22.03
C ARG A 124 -5.01 -18.23 -22.15
N GLY A 125 -4.59 -18.61 -23.36
CA GLY A 125 -3.86 -19.85 -23.59
C GLY A 125 -4.58 -21.08 -23.03
N SER A 126 -3.90 -21.83 -22.16
CA SER A 126 -4.44 -22.99 -21.43
C SER A 126 -5.06 -22.62 -20.07
N MET A 127 -4.98 -21.37 -19.62
CA MET A 127 -5.47 -20.94 -18.31
C MET A 127 -7.00 -20.93 -18.23
N THR A 128 -7.52 -21.07 -17.02
CA THR A 128 -8.94 -20.81 -16.74
C THR A 128 -9.26 -19.32 -16.94
N VAL A 129 -10.54 -18.99 -17.06
CA VAL A 129 -10.98 -17.58 -17.19
C VAL A 129 -10.61 -16.78 -15.95
N LEU A 130 -10.69 -17.39 -14.77
CA LEU A 130 -10.35 -16.77 -13.49
C LEU A 130 -8.84 -16.50 -13.36
N GLU A 131 -7.98 -17.47 -13.71
CA GLU A 131 -6.53 -17.26 -13.72
C GLU A 131 -6.11 -16.19 -14.74
N TYR A 132 -6.76 -16.16 -15.90
CA TYR A 132 -6.53 -15.14 -16.90
C TYR A 132 -6.95 -13.74 -16.41
N GLU A 133 -8.09 -13.64 -15.72
CA GLU A 133 -8.54 -12.40 -15.09
C GLU A 133 -7.57 -11.90 -14.02
N ALA A 134 -7.12 -12.77 -13.12
CA ALA A 134 -6.12 -12.40 -12.11
C ALA A 134 -4.85 -11.86 -12.77
N ARG A 135 -4.33 -12.53 -13.81
CA ARG A 135 -3.17 -12.04 -14.58
C ARG A 135 -3.44 -10.72 -15.30
N PHE A 136 -4.65 -10.55 -15.82
CA PHE A 136 -5.06 -9.32 -16.48
C PHE A 136 -5.08 -8.15 -15.49
N ALA A 137 -5.66 -8.34 -14.29
CA ALA A 137 -5.70 -7.34 -13.24
C ALA A 137 -4.30 -7.01 -12.70
N GLU A 138 -3.42 -8.02 -12.57
CA GLU A 138 -2.02 -7.80 -12.21
C GLU A 138 -1.29 -6.94 -13.23
N LEU A 139 -1.51 -7.15 -14.52
CA LEU A 139 -0.75 -6.49 -15.58
C LEU A 139 -1.37 -5.17 -16.06
N CYS A 140 -2.67 -4.95 -15.84
CA CYS A 140 -3.35 -3.74 -16.34
C CYS A 140 -2.81 -2.44 -15.72
N LYS A 141 -2.26 -2.51 -14.50
CA LYS A 141 -1.64 -1.38 -13.80
C LYS A 141 -0.43 -0.79 -14.53
N TYR A 142 0.26 -1.59 -15.34
CA TYR A 142 1.42 -1.15 -16.13
C TYR A 142 1.02 -0.56 -17.49
N ALA A 143 -0.26 -0.62 -17.87
CA ALA A 143 -0.75 -0.10 -19.15
C ALA A 143 -2.01 0.78 -18.98
N PRO A 144 -1.98 1.80 -18.11
CA PRO A 144 -3.17 2.60 -17.78
C PRO A 144 -3.81 3.25 -19.02
N HIS A 145 -2.99 3.62 -20.00
CA HIS A 145 -3.45 4.22 -21.25
C HIS A 145 -4.19 3.23 -22.18
N LYS A 146 -3.99 1.91 -22.02
CA LYS A 146 -4.69 0.86 -22.80
C LYS A 146 -6.03 0.46 -22.17
N VAL A 147 -6.19 0.68 -20.87
CA VAL A 147 -7.39 0.34 -20.09
C VAL A 147 -8.03 1.57 -19.45
N ALA A 148 -7.91 2.72 -20.12
CA ALA A 148 -8.33 4.02 -19.60
C ALA A 148 -9.82 4.09 -19.22
N ASP A 149 -10.64 3.24 -19.83
CA ASP A 149 -12.06 3.06 -19.47
C ASP A 149 -12.44 1.58 -19.47
N GLU A 150 -13.55 1.28 -18.80
CA GLU A 150 -14.05 -0.09 -18.62
C GLU A 150 -14.41 -0.77 -19.95
N CYS A 151 -14.80 -0.03 -20.99
CA CYS A 151 -15.09 -0.59 -22.31
C CYS A 151 -13.80 -1.02 -23.04
N ARG A 152 -12.75 -0.18 -23.02
CA ARG A 152 -11.42 -0.52 -23.54
C ARG A 152 -10.82 -1.69 -22.79
N LYS A 153 -11.01 -1.73 -21.46
CA LYS A 153 -10.60 -2.85 -20.61
C LYS A 153 -11.31 -4.15 -20.99
N ALA A 154 -12.64 -4.13 -21.14
CA ALA A 154 -13.44 -5.27 -21.57
C ALA A 154 -13.04 -5.75 -22.98
N LYS A 155 -12.86 -4.83 -23.93
CA LYS A 155 -12.40 -5.15 -25.29
C LYS A 155 -11.02 -5.81 -25.28
N LYS A 156 -10.07 -5.27 -24.51
CA LYS A 156 -8.73 -5.86 -24.39
C LYS A 156 -8.77 -7.25 -23.75
N PHE A 157 -9.65 -7.47 -22.77
CA PHE A 157 -9.86 -8.79 -22.16
C PHE A 157 -10.39 -9.80 -23.19
N VAL A 158 -11.43 -9.44 -23.94
CA VAL A 158 -12.00 -10.29 -25.00
C VAL A 158 -10.98 -10.58 -26.10
N MET A 159 -10.13 -9.62 -26.44
CA MET A 159 -9.04 -9.80 -27.43
C MET A 159 -8.04 -10.88 -27.06
N GLY A 160 -7.77 -11.11 -25.77
CA GLY A 160 -6.87 -12.17 -25.33
C GLY A 160 -7.53 -13.54 -25.18
N LEU A 161 -8.84 -13.67 -25.39
CA LEU A 161 -9.53 -14.96 -25.38
C LEU A 161 -9.25 -15.75 -26.66
N LYS A 162 -9.44 -17.08 -26.60
CA LYS A 162 -9.28 -17.97 -27.76
C LYS A 162 -10.20 -17.51 -28.91
N PRO A 163 -9.81 -17.69 -30.18
CA PRO A 163 -10.58 -17.20 -31.33
C PRO A 163 -12.07 -17.59 -31.31
N SER A 164 -12.40 -18.82 -30.89
CA SER A 164 -13.78 -19.30 -30.79
C SER A 164 -14.63 -18.53 -29.77
N LEU A 165 -14.09 -18.22 -28.59
CA LEU A 165 -14.75 -17.42 -27.56
C LEU A 165 -14.79 -15.95 -27.96
N ARG A 166 -13.69 -15.45 -28.53
CA ARG A 166 -13.54 -14.06 -28.97
C ARG A 166 -14.60 -13.70 -30.00
N SER A 167 -14.80 -14.49 -31.05
CA SER A 167 -15.80 -14.18 -32.08
C SER A 167 -17.23 -14.14 -31.53
N ARG A 168 -17.56 -15.02 -30.57
CA ARG A 168 -18.88 -15.06 -29.93
C ARG A 168 -19.11 -13.86 -29.01
N LEU A 169 -18.08 -13.44 -28.29
CA LEU A 169 -18.14 -12.33 -27.34
C LEU A 169 -18.09 -10.97 -28.02
N MET A 170 -17.31 -10.82 -29.10
CA MET A 170 -17.28 -9.59 -29.90
C MET A 170 -18.60 -9.29 -30.62
N ALA A 171 -19.48 -10.28 -30.79
CA ALA A 171 -20.83 -10.06 -31.30
C ALA A 171 -21.70 -9.24 -30.34
N PHE A 172 -21.26 -9.05 -29.09
CA PHE A 172 -21.93 -8.26 -28.07
C PHE A 172 -21.01 -7.14 -27.57
N ASP A 173 -21.50 -5.90 -27.55
CA ASP A 173 -20.77 -4.79 -26.95
C ASP A 173 -20.77 -4.92 -25.43
N HIS A 174 -19.70 -5.46 -24.87
CA HIS A 174 -19.46 -5.46 -23.42
C HIS A 174 -19.06 -4.06 -22.96
N ARG A 175 -19.84 -3.49 -22.05
CA ARG A 175 -19.57 -2.16 -21.48
C ARG A 175 -18.64 -2.22 -20.28
N THR A 176 -18.53 -3.39 -19.64
CA THR A 176 -17.72 -3.60 -18.44
C THR A 176 -16.92 -4.90 -18.50
N LEU A 177 -15.81 -4.97 -17.74
CA LEU A 177 -15.04 -6.21 -17.62
C LEU A 177 -15.87 -7.36 -17.04
N ASN A 178 -16.78 -7.06 -16.11
CA ASN A 178 -17.60 -8.07 -15.45
C ASN A 178 -18.62 -8.75 -16.40
N GLU A 179 -19.17 -7.99 -17.34
CA GLU A 179 -20.01 -8.54 -18.42
C GLU A 179 -19.21 -9.51 -19.29
N ALA A 180 -17.99 -9.13 -19.68
CA ALA A 180 -17.11 -9.97 -20.47
C ALA A 180 -16.71 -11.26 -19.73
N LEU A 181 -16.44 -11.18 -18.43
CA LEU A 181 -16.14 -12.34 -17.57
C LEU A 181 -17.33 -13.29 -17.47
N SER A 182 -18.52 -12.75 -17.16
CA SER A 182 -19.76 -13.52 -17.06
C SER A 182 -20.14 -14.22 -18.37
N ALA A 183 -19.80 -13.62 -19.50
CA ALA A 183 -20.04 -14.20 -20.81
C ALA A 183 -18.94 -15.20 -21.22
N ALA A 184 -17.70 -15.05 -20.72
CA ALA A 184 -16.60 -15.99 -20.95
C ALA A 184 -16.71 -17.29 -20.12
N CYS A 185 -17.38 -17.24 -18.95
CA CYS A 185 -17.63 -18.41 -18.10
C CYS A 185 -18.87 -19.24 -18.50
N ARG A 186 -19.69 -18.74 -19.44
CA ARG A 186 -20.89 -19.40 -19.98
C ARG A 186 -20.60 -20.18 -21.26
#